data_AF-A0A2H9N878-F1
#
_entry.id   AF-A0A2H9N878-F1
#
_cell.length_a   1.000
_cell.length_b   1.000
_cell.length_c   1.000
_cell.angle_alpha   90.00
_cell.angle_beta   90.00
_cell.angle_gamma   90.00
#
_symmetry.space_group_name_H-M   'P 1'
#
loop_
_entity.id
_entity.type
_entity.pdbx_description
1 polymer ?
#
loop_
_entity_poly.entity_id
_entity_poly.type
_entity_poly.pdbx_seq_one_letter_code
_entity_poly.pdbx_strand_id
1 'polypeptide(L)' 'MEIKLRNKRRLSQKELAERMGTSQSAIARFERGNVNPTLDFAARLAKALNAKLAVGFK' A
#
# COMPACT_ATOMS: atom_id res chain seq x y z
N MET A 1 0.42 -8.07 -5.26
CA MET A 1 0.67 -8.36 -3.83
C MET A 1 -0.26 -7.53 -2.93
N GLU A 2 -0.35 -6.21 -3.17
CA GLU A 2 -1.30 -5.24 -2.57
C GLU A 2 -2.74 -5.75 -2.36
N ILE A 3 -3.42 -6.08 -3.47
CA ILE A 3 -4.87 -6.30 -3.51
C ILE A 3 -5.28 -7.47 -2.61
N LYS A 4 -4.43 -8.51 -2.50
CA LYS A 4 -4.70 -9.67 -1.65
C LYS A 4 -4.65 -9.31 -0.16
N LEU A 5 -3.74 -8.43 0.25
CA LEU A 5 -3.61 -8.00 1.65
C LEU A 5 -4.75 -7.06 2.05
N ARG A 6 -5.11 -6.14 1.15
CA ARG A 6 -6.25 -5.24 1.30
C ARG A 6 -7.58 -6.02 1.40
N ASN A 7 -7.80 -6.99 0.52
CA ASN A 7 -9.00 -7.84 0.52
C ASN A 7 -9.12 -8.70 1.79
N LYS A 8 -8.01 -9.26 2.28
CA LYS A 8 -7.99 -10.02 3.54
C LYS A 8 -8.41 -9.17 4.75
N ARG A 9 -8.22 -7.86 4.68
CA ARG A 9 -8.57 -6.91 5.74
C ARG A 9 -9.86 -6.13 5.46
N ARG A 10 -10.57 -6.46 4.38
CA ARG A 10 -11.82 -5.79 3.93
C ARG A 10 -11.69 -4.26 3.83
N LEU A 11 -10.50 -3.75 3.52
CA LEU A 11 -10.27 -2.32 3.35
C LEU A 11 -10.57 -1.90 1.90
N SER A 12 -11.24 -0.79 1.70
CA SER A 12 -11.29 -0.12 0.40
C SER A 12 -9.97 0.63 0.10
N GLN A 13 -9.76 1.01 -1.16
CA GLN A 13 -8.62 1.87 -1.53
C GLN A 13 -8.67 3.22 -0.80
N LYS A 14 -9.88 3.75 -0.56
CA LYS A 14 -10.09 5.01 0.15
C LYS A 14 -9.69 4.88 1.62
N GLU A 15 -10.15 3.83 2.31
CA GLU A 15 -9.78 3.59 3.71
C GLU A 15 -8.28 3.34 3.88
N LEU A 16 -7.65 2.64 2.94
CA LEU A 16 -6.20 2.46 2.95
C LEU A 16 -5.48 3.81 2.77
N ALA A 17 -5.96 4.63 1.83
CA ALA A 17 -5.42 5.96 1.59
C ALA A 17 -5.53 6.86 2.84
N GLU A 18 -6.69 6.85 3.51
CA GLU A 18 -6.91 7.57 4.77
C GLU A 18 -5.95 7.11 5.87
N ARG A 19 -5.79 5.79 6.05
CA ARG A 19 -4.83 5.23 7.02
C ARG A 19 -3.37 5.56 6.72
N MET A 20 -3.02 5.69 5.44
CA MET A 20 -1.68 6.04 5.00
C MET A 20 -1.43 7.56 4.98
N GLY A 21 -2.48 8.38 5.12
CA GLY A 21 -2.39 9.83 4.91
C GLY A 21 -2.03 10.20 3.47
N THR A 22 -2.57 9.47 2.49
CA THR A 22 -2.35 9.71 1.06
C THR A 22 -3.67 9.78 0.30
N SER A 23 -3.62 9.98 -1.01
CA SER A 23 -4.82 10.01 -1.87
C SER A 23 -5.21 8.61 -2.35
N GLN A 24 -6.51 8.38 -2.56
CA GLN A 24 -7.01 7.16 -3.20
C GLN A 24 -6.35 6.95 -4.57
N SER A 25 -6.11 8.04 -5.31
CA SER A 25 -5.41 8.03 -6.60
C SER A 25 -3.98 7.49 -6.50
N ALA A 26 -3.26 7.79 -5.42
CA ALA A 26 -1.92 7.25 -5.17
C ALA A 26 -1.96 5.74 -4.94
N ILE A 27 -2.91 5.25 -4.13
CA ILE A 27 -3.14 3.81 -3.94
C ILE A 27 -3.50 3.13 -5.25
N ALA A 28 -4.42 3.69 -6.03
CA ALA A 28 -4.82 3.12 -7.32
C ALA A 28 -3.67 3.10 -8.34
N ARG A 29 -2.80 4.12 -8.36
CA ARG A 29 -1.59 4.13 -9.20
C ARG A 29 -0.58 3.07 -8.76
N PHE A 30 -0.41 2.88 -7.45
CA PHE A 30 0.45 1.85 -6.89
C PHE A 30 -0.07 0.43 -7.19
N GLU A 31 -1.36 0.17 -6.98
CA GLU A 31 -2.00 -1.12 -7.29
C GLU A 31 -1.93 -1.47 -8.78
N ARG A 32 -1.92 -0.46 -9.67
CA ARG A 32 -1.76 -0.63 -11.13
C ARG A 32 -0.31 -0.83 -11.58
N GLY A 33 0.66 -0.78 -10.66
CA GLY A 33 2.09 -1.00 -10.98
C GLY A 33 2.77 0.16 -11.72
N ASN A 34 2.12 1.32 -11.83
CA ASN A 34 2.63 2.46 -12.60
C ASN A 34 3.54 3.39 -11.77
N VAL A 35 3.89 3.03 -10.54
CA VAL A 35 4.70 3.87 -9.66
C VAL A 35 5.69 3.00 -8.92
N ASN A 36 6.97 3.40 -8.95
CA ASN A 36 7.96 2.89 -8.01
C ASN A 36 7.66 3.55 -6.65
N PRO A 37 7.13 2.82 -5.66
CA PRO A 37 6.92 3.38 -4.34
C PRO A 37 8.27 3.74 -3.74
N THR A 38 8.34 4.87 -3.05
CA THR A 38 9.51 5.16 -2.21
C THR A 38 9.53 4.19 -1.01
N LEU A 39 10.69 4.06 -0.39
CA LEU A 39 10.81 3.27 0.84
C LEU A 39 9.86 3.79 1.94
N ASP A 40 9.68 5.12 2.03
CA ASP A 40 8.71 5.76 2.92
C ASP A 40 7.27 5.32 2.60
N PHE A 41 6.87 5.30 1.33
CA PHE A 41 5.53 4.85 0.93
C PHE A 41 5.31 3.38 1.33
N ALA A 42 6.30 2.52 1.05
CA ALA A 42 6.25 1.11 1.40
C ALA A 42 6.20 0.89 2.93
N ALA A 43 6.91 1.72 3.72
CA ALA A 43 6.87 1.67 5.18
C ALA A 43 5.52 2.12 5.74
N ARG A 44 4.95 3.22 5.22
CA ARG A 44 3.61 3.71 5.61
C ARG A 44 2.52 2.70 5.27
N LEU A 45 2.62 2.08 4.10
CA LEU A 45 1.73 1.01 3.67
C LEU A 45 1.79 -0.20 4.61
N ALA A 46 3.01 -0.66 4.93
CA ALA A 46 3.21 -1.76 5.88
C ALA A 46 2.63 -1.42 7.26
N LYS A 47 2.81 -0.19 7.75
CA LYS A 47 2.22 0.28 9.00
C LYS A 47 0.68 0.33 8.94
N ALA A 48 0.11 0.91 7.89
CA ALA A 48 -1.34 1.01 7.69
C ALA A 48 -2.02 -0.37 7.56
N LEU A 49 -1.28 -1.33 7.00
CA LEU A 49 -1.69 -2.73 6.87
C LEU A 49 -1.20 -3.61 8.01
N ASN A 50 -0.64 -3.07 9.10
CA ASN A 50 0.00 -3.82 10.19
C ASN A 50 0.72 -5.09 9.70
N ALA A 51 1.62 -4.91 8.74
CA ALA A 51 2.35 -5.94 8.02
C ALA A 51 3.86 -5.67 8.12
N LYS A 52 4.68 -6.70 7.86
CA LYS A 52 6.13 -6.53 7.79
C LYS A 52 6.54 -6.17 6.36
N LEU A 53 7.32 -5.09 6.22
CA LEU A 53 7.97 -4.74 4.97
C LEU A 53 9.20 -5.64 4.78
N ALA A 54 9.28 -6.33 3.65
CA ALA A 54 10.47 -7.09 3.24
C ALA A 54 10.92 -6.58 1.88
N VAL A 55 12.18 -6.16 1.78
CA VAL A 55 12.83 -5.72 0.54
C VAL A 55 13.94 -6.72 0.24
N GLY A 56 13.92 -7.30 -0.96
CA GLY A 56 14.94 -8.22 -1.42
C GLY A 56 15.39 -7.83 -2.82
N PHE A 57 16.69 -7.84 -3.05
CA PHE A 57 17.28 -7.66 -4.37
C PHE A 57 17.48 -9.04 -5.00
N LYS A 58 17.22 -9.15 -6.30
CA LYS A 58 17.62 -10.31 -7.09
C LYS A 58 18.93 -10.00 -7.79
#